data_AF-A0A2Y9AUD8-F1
#
_entry.id   AF-A0A2Y9AUD8-F1
#
_cell.length_a   1.000
_cell.length_b   1.000
_cell.length_c   1.000
_cell.angle_alpha   90.00
_cell.angle_beta   90.00
_cell.angle_gamma   90.00
#
_symmetry.space_group_name_H-M   'P 1'
#
loop_
_entity.id
_entity.type
_entity.pdbx_description
1 polymer ?
#
loop_
_entity_poly.entity_id
_entity_poly.type
_entity_poly.pdbx_seq_one_letter_code
_entity_poly.pdbx_strand_id
1 'polypeptide(L)'
;MGIAEETADKLAAAVIAHIEATGDEDIITLISKSLGDSSQTLQEAFVTSVRVQRAAIRANQMLAARAEEIARRPADEPAKPAAAPQPTIPPEPEAEAEHEQAASPEADAEAAEATEAEAPKTTRAAQRARELLERRKAEREAAEEARRAEADGAARRGRRAVPEVKSDPRLG
;
A
#
# COMPACT_ATOMS: atom_id res chain seq x y z
N MET A 1 4.54 3.97 24.13
CA MET A 1 4.75 5.15 23.26
C MET A 1 3.45 5.93 23.27
N GLY A 2 3.32 7.02 22.50
CA GLY A 2 2.02 7.67 22.34
C GLY A 2 1.07 6.81 21.49
N ILE A 3 -0.24 7.03 21.64
CA ILE A 3 -1.27 6.26 20.92
C ILE A 3 -1.17 6.50 19.41
N ALA A 4 -0.82 7.72 19.00
CA ALA A 4 -0.71 8.09 17.60
C ALA A 4 0.41 7.33 16.89
N GLU A 5 1.58 7.24 17.52
CA GLU A 5 2.76 6.54 17.00
C GLU A 5 2.51 5.04 16.89
N GLU A 6 1.95 4.42 17.93
CA GLU A 6 1.62 2.99 17.91
C GLU A 6 0.56 2.64 16.87
N THR A 7 -0.38 3.56 16.63
CA THR A 7 -1.41 3.40 15.60
C THR A 7 -0.81 3.58 14.21
N ALA A 8 0.04 4.59 14.02
CA ALA A 8 0.77 4.86 12.79
C ALA A 8 1.66 3.68 12.39
N ASP A 9 2.40 3.09 13.34
CA ASP A 9 3.28 1.95 13.08
C ASP A 9 2.50 0.74 12.57
N LYS A 10 1.39 0.39 13.23
CA LYS A 10 0.52 -0.72 12.81
C LYS A 10 -0.08 -0.46 11.44
N LEU A 11 -0.56 0.76 11.20
CA LEU A 11 -1.15 1.14 9.91
C LEU A 11 -0.12 1.11 8.78
N ALA A 12 1.08 1.64 9.01
CA ALA A 12 2.19 1.60 8.06
C ALA A 12 2.58 0.15 7.70
N ALA A 13 2.59 -0.76 8.67
CA ALA A 13 2.87 -2.18 8.42
C ALA A 13 1.80 -2.82 7.54
N ALA A 14 0.51 -2.54 7.82
CA ALA A 14 -0.59 -3.04 7.02
C ALA A 14 -0.57 -2.47 5.58
N VAL A 15 -0.23 -1.20 5.43
CA VAL A 15 -0.10 -0.54 4.12
C VAL A 15 1.07 -1.14 3.32
N ILE A 16 2.23 -1.35 3.93
CA ILE A 16 3.37 -1.98 3.24
C ILE A 16 3.02 -3.40 2.81
N ALA A 17 2.35 -4.19 3.68
CA ALA A 17 1.88 -5.52 3.31
C ALA A 17 0.86 -5.48 2.15
N HIS A 18 0.02 -4.45 2.08
CA HIS A 18 -0.88 -4.24 0.95
C HIS A 18 -0.10 -3.98 -0.34
N ILE A 19 0.89 -3.08 -0.31
CA ILE A 19 1.77 -2.75 -1.45
C ILE A 19 2.48 -4.02 -1.94
N GLU A 20 3.03 -4.83 -1.04
CA GLU A 20 3.69 -6.08 -1.41
C GLU A 20 2.73 -7.07 -2.10
N ALA A 21 1.46 -7.05 -1.73
CA ALA A 21 0.44 -7.94 -2.30
C ALA A 21 -0.16 -7.44 -3.63
N THR A 22 -0.31 -6.13 -3.82
CA THR A 22 -1.02 -5.54 -4.96
C THR A 22 -0.12 -4.80 -5.94
N GLY A 23 1.04 -4.33 -5.48
CA GLY A 23 1.92 -3.43 -6.22
C GLY A 23 1.44 -1.97 -6.28
N ASP A 24 0.37 -1.64 -5.56
CA ASP A 24 -0.20 -0.29 -5.52
C ASP A 24 0.55 0.57 -4.49
N GLU A 25 1.57 1.33 -4.93
CA GLU A 25 2.32 2.26 -4.08
C GLU A 25 1.53 3.56 -3.78
N ASP A 26 0.53 3.90 -4.59
CA ASP A 26 -0.25 5.15 -4.46
C ASP A 26 -1.12 5.15 -3.19
N ILE A 27 -1.39 3.98 -2.63
CA ILE A 27 -2.12 3.80 -1.37
C ILE A 27 -1.50 4.60 -0.21
N ILE A 28 -0.17 4.79 -0.18
CA ILE A 28 0.49 5.59 0.89
C ILE A 28 0.00 7.03 0.81
N THR A 29 -0.04 7.61 -0.39
CA THR A 29 -0.48 8.98 -0.63
C THR A 29 -1.97 9.13 -0.30
N LEU A 30 -2.79 8.16 -0.71
CA LEU A 30 -4.23 8.17 -0.44
C LEU A 30 -4.52 8.15 1.07
N ILE A 31 -3.88 7.22 1.80
CA ILE A 31 -4.05 7.10 3.26
C ILE A 31 -3.48 8.33 3.98
N SER A 32 -2.29 8.81 3.58
CA SER A 32 -1.69 10.02 4.16
C SER A 32 -2.62 11.22 4.02
N LYS A 33 -3.21 11.43 2.83
CA LYS A 33 -4.16 12.52 2.61
C LYS A 33 -5.41 12.38 3.49
N SER A 34 -6.01 11.18 3.53
CA SER A 34 -7.18 10.91 4.38
C SER A 34 -6.88 11.12 5.87
N LEU A 35 -5.66 10.80 6.32
CA LEU A 35 -5.22 11.08 7.68
C LEU A 35 -5.03 12.59 7.90
N GLY A 36 -4.46 13.32 6.95
CA GLY A 36 -4.31 14.78 7.06
C GLY A 36 -5.63 15.52 7.24
N ASP A 37 -6.69 15.03 6.60
CA ASP A 37 -8.03 15.60 6.72
C ASP A 37 -8.67 15.38 8.10
N SER A 38 -8.22 14.37 8.86
CA SER A 38 -8.85 13.94 10.13
C SER A 38 -7.96 14.05 11.36
N SER A 39 -6.65 13.92 11.22
CA SER A 39 -5.65 14.00 12.27
C SER A 39 -4.24 14.22 11.69
N GLN A 40 -3.79 15.46 11.71
CA GLN A 40 -2.44 15.83 11.27
C GLN A 40 -1.34 15.10 12.05
N THR A 41 -1.46 14.98 13.38
CA THR A 41 -0.47 14.28 14.21
C THR A 41 -0.32 12.81 13.81
N LEU A 42 -1.42 12.12 13.49
CA LEU A 42 -1.38 10.74 13.03
C LEU A 42 -0.80 10.62 11.61
N GLN A 43 -1.06 11.60 10.74
CA GLN A 43 -0.48 11.65 9.40
C GLN A 43 1.05 11.76 9.43
N GLU A 44 1.58 12.69 10.23
CA GLU A 44 3.02 12.91 10.37
C GLU A 44 3.73 11.65 10.93
N ALA A 45 3.12 11.05 11.96
CA ALA A 45 3.58 9.78 12.51
C ALA A 45 3.55 8.68 11.44
N PHE A 46 2.45 8.53 10.69
CA PHE A 46 2.30 7.51 9.65
C PHE A 46 3.37 7.59 8.56
N VAL A 47 3.60 8.79 7.99
CA VAL A 47 4.61 8.96 6.93
C VAL A 47 6.01 8.65 7.46
N THR A 48 6.28 9.00 8.72
CA THR A 48 7.53 8.65 9.40
C THR A 48 7.66 7.13 9.58
N SER A 49 6.63 6.47 10.10
CA SER A 49 6.59 5.01 10.29
C SER A 49 6.78 4.25 8.98
N VAL A 50 6.14 4.69 7.88
CA VAL A 50 6.35 4.09 6.55
C VAL A 50 7.82 4.18 6.13
N ARG A 51 8.45 5.34 6.31
CA ARG A 51 9.87 5.53 5.98
C ARG A 51 10.77 4.61 6.81
N VAL A 52 10.52 4.53 8.12
CA VAL A 52 11.28 3.68 9.05
C VAL A 52 11.14 2.20 8.67
N GLN A 53 9.93 1.74 8.37
CA GLN A 53 9.71 0.35 7.99
C GLN A 53 10.37 -0.01 6.66
N ARG A 54 10.28 0.85 5.64
CA ARG A 54 11.01 0.64 4.37
C ARG A 54 12.53 0.62 4.59
N ALA A 55 13.06 1.43 5.51
CA ALA A 55 14.47 1.39 5.86
C ALA A 55 14.83 0.07 6.57
N ALA A 56 14.00 -0.39 7.51
CA ALA A 56 14.20 -1.66 8.21
C ALA A 56 14.15 -2.86 7.24
N ILE A 57 13.20 -2.90 6.31
CA ILE A 57 13.11 -3.94 5.28
C ILE A 57 14.40 -3.99 4.45
N ARG A 58 14.88 -2.84 3.95
CA ARG A 58 16.14 -2.76 3.20
C ARG A 58 17.34 -3.20 4.04
N ALA A 59 17.43 -2.75 5.29
CA ALA A 59 18.50 -3.15 6.19
C ALA A 59 18.51 -4.67 6.44
N ASN A 60 17.33 -5.27 6.65
CA ASN A 60 17.20 -6.71 6.84
C ASN A 60 17.60 -7.49 5.58
N GLN A 61 17.25 -7.02 4.39
CA GLN A 61 17.69 -7.62 3.12
C GLN A 61 19.22 -7.56 2.97
N MET A 62 19.83 -6.42 3.33
CA MET A 62 21.30 -6.28 3.31
C MET A 62 21.97 -7.21 4.32
N LEU A 63 21.43 -7.33 5.53
CA LEU A 63 21.94 -8.24 6.55
C LEU A 63 21.85 -9.70 6.12
N ALA A 64 20.72 -10.11 5.53
CA ALA A 64 20.54 -11.46 5.00
C ALA A 64 21.56 -11.78 3.90
N ALA A 65 21.75 -10.86 2.94
CA ALA A 65 22.74 -11.03 1.88
C ALA A 65 24.18 -11.18 2.42
N ARG A 66 24.54 -10.39 3.44
CA ARG A 66 25.86 -10.51 4.10
C ARG A 66 26.03 -11.83 4.85
N ALA A 67 24.99 -12.29 5.54
CA ALA A 67 25.03 -13.57 6.24
C ALA A 67 25.22 -14.74 5.26
N GLU A 68 24.54 -14.71 4.11
CA GLU A 68 24.71 -15.70 3.05
C GLU A 68 26.12 -15.69 2.43
N GLU A 69 26.68 -14.50 2.21
CA GLU A 69 28.07 -14.32 1.72
C GLU A 69 29.08 -14.96 2.67
N ILE A 70 28.95 -14.70 3.97
CA ILE A 70 29.81 -15.29 5.02
C ILE A 70 29.63 -16.80 5.08
N ALA A 71 28.39 -17.30 5.02
CA ALA A 71 28.11 -18.74 5.08
C ALA A 71 28.64 -19.51 3.87
N ARG A 72 28.70 -18.87 2.69
CA ARG A 72 29.25 -19.46 1.46
C ARG A 72 30.78 -19.45 1.42
N ARG A 73 31.45 -18.62 2.24
CA ARG A 73 32.92 -18.57 2.32
C ARG A 73 33.44 -19.78 3.13
N PRO A 74 34.24 -20.67 2.54
CA PRO A 74 34.91 -21.72 3.30
C PRO A 74 35.91 -21.11 4.30
N ALA A 75 36.06 -21.73 5.47
CA ALA A 75 36.71 -21.21 6.68
C ALA A 75 38.22 -20.89 6.59
N ASP A 76 38.85 -20.95 5.41
CA ASP A 76 40.31 -20.94 5.26
C ASP A 76 40.91 -19.68 4.62
N GLU A 77 40.13 -18.62 4.43
CA GLU A 77 40.67 -17.35 3.92
C GLU A 77 40.52 -16.27 4.99
N PRO A 78 41.60 -15.66 5.52
CA PRO A 78 41.48 -14.62 6.53
C PRO A 78 40.74 -13.41 5.96
N ALA A 79 39.81 -12.87 6.75
CA ALA A 79 39.00 -11.72 6.38
C ALA A 79 39.90 -10.51 6.09
N LYS A 80 40.16 -10.23 4.81
CA LYS A 80 40.64 -8.93 4.37
C LYS A 80 39.53 -7.94 4.72
N PRO A 81 39.79 -6.88 5.52
CA PRO A 81 38.77 -5.89 5.83
C PRO A 81 38.42 -5.16 4.53
N ALA A 82 37.34 -5.61 3.88
CA ALA A 82 36.75 -4.90 2.77
C ALA A 82 36.23 -3.59 3.35
N ALA A 83 36.92 -2.50 2.99
CA ALA A 83 36.55 -1.13 3.29
C ALA A 83 35.04 -0.97 3.09
N ALA A 84 34.36 -0.53 4.15
CA ALA A 84 32.97 -0.13 4.06
C ALA A 84 32.84 0.87 2.90
N PRO A 85 31.91 0.69 1.95
CA PRO A 85 31.52 1.80 1.11
C PRO A 85 30.87 2.81 2.05
N GLN A 86 31.65 3.80 2.48
CA GLN A 86 31.12 4.96 3.17
C GLN A 86 30.07 5.55 2.23
N PRO A 87 28.84 5.82 2.70
CA PRO A 87 27.94 6.66 1.93
C PRO A 87 28.67 8.01 1.77
N THR A 88 29.07 8.34 0.55
CA THR A 88 29.59 9.67 0.24
C THR A 88 28.45 10.65 0.41
N ILE A 89 28.34 11.20 1.61
CA ILE A 89 27.61 12.44 1.88
C ILE A 89 28.42 13.52 1.15
N PRO A 90 27.89 14.16 0.09
CA PRO A 90 28.57 15.32 -0.48
C PRO A 90 28.70 16.40 0.61
N PRO A 91 29.86 17.06 0.75
CA PRO A 91 30.01 18.13 1.74
C PRO A 91 29.06 19.27 1.37
N GLU A 92 28.17 19.62 2.30
CA GLU A 92 27.45 20.88 2.28
C GLU A 92 28.49 22.02 2.33
N PRO A 93 28.41 23.03 1.45
CA PRO A 93 29.20 24.24 1.63
C PRO A 93 28.53 25.10 2.72
N GLU A 94 29.17 25.18 3.89
CA GLU A 94 28.96 26.27 4.84
C GLU A 94 29.41 27.58 4.19
N ALA A 95 28.46 28.49 3.94
CA ALA A 95 28.73 29.90 3.73
C ALA A 95 27.62 30.71 4.40
N GLU A 96 27.97 31.26 5.55
CA GLU A 96 27.27 32.36 6.20
C GLU A 96 27.19 33.57 5.25
N ALA A 97 26.00 34.14 5.07
CA ALA A 97 25.84 35.55 4.73
C ALA A 97 24.40 35.98 5.03
N GLU A 98 24.29 36.88 6.00
CA GLU A 98 23.11 37.67 6.33
C GLU A 98 22.61 38.45 5.10
N HIS A 99 21.29 38.52 4.87
CA HIS A 99 20.68 39.77 4.46
C HIS A 99 19.17 39.83 4.76
N GLU A 100 18.84 41.01 5.24
CA GLU A 100 17.57 41.55 5.68
C GLU A 100 16.65 41.91 4.50
N GLN A 101 15.37 42.16 4.83
CA GLN A 101 14.38 42.97 4.10
C GLN A 101 13.50 42.30 3.03
N ALA A 102 12.26 42.08 3.47
CA ALA A 102 11.02 42.66 2.95
C ALA A 102 10.77 42.68 1.43
N ALA A 103 9.70 41.99 1.00
CA ALA A 103 8.53 42.59 0.32
C ALA A 103 7.66 41.50 -0.33
N SER A 104 6.38 41.42 0.07
CA SER A 104 5.29 41.14 -0.88
C SER A 104 5.17 42.34 -1.84
N PRO A 105 4.72 42.22 -3.11
CA PRO A 105 3.41 41.64 -3.47
C PRO A 105 3.30 40.93 -4.85
N GLU A 106 2.15 40.28 -5.03
CA GLU A 106 1.29 40.10 -6.23
C GLU A 106 1.90 40.08 -7.65
N ALA A 107 1.58 39.05 -8.45
CA ALA A 107 0.75 39.16 -9.67
C ALA A 107 0.75 37.87 -10.52
N ASP A 108 -0.34 37.72 -11.27
CA ASP A 108 -0.81 36.66 -12.15
C ASP A 108 0.14 36.16 -13.27
N ALA A 109 -0.13 34.92 -13.73
CA ALA A 109 -0.20 34.44 -15.13
C ALA A 109 0.16 32.93 -15.17
N GLU A 110 -0.76 32.01 -15.44
CA GLU A 110 -1.28 31.59 -16.75
C GLU A 110 -0.47 30.47 -17.43
N ALA A 111 -1.21 29.43 -17.85
CA ALA A 111 -0.95 28.48 -18.94
C ALA A 111 0.14 27.38 -18.83
N ALA A 112 -0.38 26.16 -18.74
CA ALA A 112 -0.15 25.03 -19.65
C ALA A 112 1.28 24.52 -19.92
N GLU A 113 1.53 23.24 -19.63
CA GLU A 113 1.95 22.30 -20.68
C GLU A 113 1.68 20.84 -20.28
N ALA A 114 1.03 20.12 -21.20
CA ALA A 114 0.91 18.68 -21.17
C ALA A 114 2.15 18.06 -21.82
N THR A 115 2.81 17.14 -21.14
CA THR A 115 3.73 16.15 -21.75
C THR A 115 3.51 14.83 -21.00
N GLU A 116 2.83 13.87 -21.60
CA GLU A 116 3.30 12.91 -22.60
C GLU A 116 3.46 11.55 -21.91
N ALA A 117 2.53 10.66 -22.24
CA ALA A 117 2.38 9.33 -21.67
C ALA A 117 3.49 8.41 -22.19
N GLU A 118 4.44 8.04 -21.33
CA GLU A 118 5.38 6.97 -21.63
C GLU A 118 4.86 5.65 -21.03
N ALA A 119 4.26 4.81 -21.86
CA ALA A 119 3.81 3.48 -21.47
C ALA A 119 5.01 2.56 -21.19
N PRO A 120 5.15 1.97 -19.98
CA PRO A 120 6.26 1.08 -19.71
C PRO A 120 6.05 -0.28 -20.39
N LYS A 121 7.05 -0.70 -21.16
CA LYS A 121 7.15 -2.01 -21.81
C LYS A 121 6.86 -3.11 -20.77
N THR A 122 5.73 -3.79 -20.93
CA THR A 122 5.26 -4.79 -19.97
C THR A 122 6.26 -5.94 -19.88
N THR A 123 6.95 -6.04 -18.75
CA THR A 123 7.79 -7.19 -18.45
C THR A 123 6.90 -8.44 -18.31
N ARG A 124 7.43 -9.62 -18.61
CA ARG A 124 6.72 -10.90 -18.47
C ARG A 124 6.21 -11.12 -17.03
N ALA A 125 6.86 -10.51 -16.05
CA ALA A 125 6.42 -10.47 -14.65
C ALA A 125 5.14 -9.62 -14.47
N ALA A 126 5.07 -8.43 -15.08
CA ALA A 126 3.88 -7.58 -15.04
C ALA A 126 2.67 -8.23 -15.74
N GLN A 127 2.90 -8.99 -16.82
CA GLN A 127 1.85 -9.74 -17.49
C GLN A 127 1.27 -10.85 -16.60
N ARG A 128 2.13 -11.61 -15.90
CA ARG A 128 1.71 -12.64 -14.94
C ARG A 128 0.95 -12.06 -13.75
N ALA A 129 1.38 -10.91 -13.24
CA ALA A 129 0.68 -10.23 -12.15
C ALA A 129 -0.74 -9.81 -12.56
N ARG A 130 -0.90 -9.25 -13.77
CA ARG A 130 -2.21 -8.91 -14.33
C ARG A 130 -3.12 -10.14 -14.51
N GLU A 131 -2.57 -11.25 -15.00
CA GLU A 131 -3.33 -12.49 -15.17
C GLU A 131 -3.84 -13.07 -13.84
N LEU A 132 -3.04 -12.99 -12.77
CA LEU A 132 -3.45 -13.41 -11.44
C LEU A 132 -4.55 -12.52 -10.84
N LEU A 133 -4.49 -11.22 -11.09
CA LEU A 133 -5.53 -10.28 -10.66
C LEU A 133 -6.85 -10.52 -11.39
N GLU A 134 -6.82 -10.73 -12.71
CA GLU A 134 -8.02 -11.06 -13.49
C GLU A 134 -8.62 -12.40 -13.04
N ARG A 135 -7.79 -13.40 -12.73
CA ARG A 135 -8.28 -14.68 -12.18
C ARG A 135 -8.97 -14.50 -10.83
N ARG A 136 -8.40 -13.72 -9.92
CA ARG A 136 -9.02 -13.43 -8.61
C ARG A 136 -10.32 -12.63 -8.74
N LYS A 137 -10.38 -11.71 -9.70
CA LYS A 137 -11.59 -10.94 -10.00
C LYS A 137 -12.70 -11.86 -10.52
N ALA A 138 -12.39 -12.73 -11.47
CA ALA A 138 -13.33 -13.73 -11.98
C ALA A 138 -13.81 -14.70 -10.88
N GLU A 139 -12.92 -15.14 -9.98
CA GLU A 139 -13.30 -15.98 -8.84
C GLU A 139 -14.27 -15.25 -7.87
N ARG A 140 -14.08 -13.95 -7.66
CA ARG A 140 -14.97 -13.12 -6.85
C ARG A 140 -16.34 -12.92 -7.50
N GLU A 141 -16.37 -12.66 -8.81
CA GLU A 141 -17.62 -12.51 -9.58
C GLU A 141 -18.40 -13.82 -9.61
N ALA A 142 -17.73 -14.96 -9.83
CA ALA A 142 -18.36 -16.28 -9.76
C ALA A 142 -18.94 -16.60 -8.37
N ALA A 143 -18.24 -16.21 -7.30
CA ALA A 143 -18.74 -16.36 -5.93
C ALA A 143 -19.97 -15.46 -5.65
N GLU A 144 -20.02 -14.26 -6.21
CA GLU A 144 -21.17 -13.37 -6.09
C GLU A 144 -22.38 -13.89 -6.88
N GLU A 145 -22.16 -14.41 -8.08
CA GLU A 145 -23.20 -15.03 -8.90
C GLU A 145 -23.78 -16.28 -8.24
N ALA A 146 -22.93 -17.12 -7.63
CA ALA A 146 -23.38 -18.26 -6.83
C ALA A 146 -24.26 -17.84 -5.65
N ARG A 147 -23.89 -16.76 -4.94
CA ARG A 147 -24.72 -16.21 -3.85
C ARG A 147 -26.07 -15.67 -4.35
N ARG A 148 -26.10 -15.02 -5.52
CA ARG A 148 -27.36 -14.55 -6.13
C ARG A 148 -28.26 -15.72 -6.52
N ALA A 149 -27.70 -16.76 -7.14
CA ALA A 149 -28.44 -17.97 -7.49
C ALA A 149 -29.03 -18.69 -6.26
N GLU A 150 -28.29 -18.70 -5.15
CA GLU A 150 -28.75 -19.30 -3.89
C GLU A 150 -29.88 -18.49 -3.25
N ALA A 151 -29.79 -17.16 -3.28
CA ALA A 151 -30.84 -16.24 -2.83
C ALA A 151 -32.14 -16.39 -3.67
N ASP A 152 -32.02 -16.48 -4.99
CA ASP A 152 -33.16 -16.70 -5.89
C ASP A 152 -33.78 -18.09 -5.69
N GLY A 153 -32.96 -19.12 -5.44
CA GLY A 153 -33.42 -20.45 -5.08
C GLY A 153 -34.21 -20.47 -3.76
N ALA A 154 -33.78 -19.70 -2.76
CA ALA A 154 -34.49 -19.53 -1.50
C ALA A 154 -35.84 -18.81 -1.70
N ALA A 155 -35.89 -17.77 -2.54
CA ALA A 155 -37.11 -17.03 -2.86
C ALA A 155 -38.16 -17.87 -3.61
N ARG A 156 -37.72 -18.85 -4.42
CA ARG A 156 -38.61 -19.81 -5.09
C ARG A 156 -39.14 -20.88 -4.13
N ARG A 157 -38.35 -21.34 -3.16
CA ARG A 157 -38.79 -22.31 -2.14
C ARG A 157 -39.79 -21.71 -1.15
N GLY A 158 -39.63 -20.44 -0.76
CA GLY A 158 -40.54 -19.75 0.15
C GLY A 158 -41.96 -19.54 -0.40
N ARG A 159 -42.14 -19.49 -1.73
CA ARG A 159 -43.46 -19.33 -2.37
C ARG A 159 -44.28 -20.61 -2.49
N ARG A 160 -43.70 -21.78 -2.21
CA ARG A 160 -44.39 -23.08 -2.35
C ARG A 160 -45.04 -23.58 -1.05
N ALA A 161 -44.91 -22.83 0.04
CA ALA A 161 -45.42 -23.18 1.36
C ALA A 161 -46.55 -22.23 1.78
N VAL A 162 -47.69 -22.29 1.08
CA VAL A 162 -48.96 -21.80 1.63
C VAL A 162 -49.88 -23.01 1.68
N PRO A 163 -50.13 -23.61 2.87
CA PRO A 163 -51.16 -24.62 2.99
C PRO A 163 -52.51 -23.93 2.78
N GLU A 164 -53.24 -24.40 1.78
CA GLU A 164 -54.59 -23.92 1.44
C GLU A 164 -55.54 -24.24 2.60
N VAL A 165 -55.83 -23.24 3.44
CA VAL A 165 -56.77 -23.37 4.56
C VAL A 165 -58.19 -23.38 3.99
N LYS A 166 -58.73 -24.59 3.77
CA LYS A 166 -60.15 -24.80 3.52
C LYS A 166 -60.94 -24.25 4.71
N SER A 167 -61.66 -23.16 4.47
CA SER A 167 -62.57 -22.56 5.43
C SER A 167 -63.90 -23.33 5.39
N ASP A 168 -64.22 -24.08 6.44
CA ASP A 168 -65.50 -24.79 6.58
C ASP A 168 -66.60 -23.83 7.09
N PRO A 169 -67.73 -23.65 6.36
CA PRO A 169 -68.80 -22.75 6.76
C PRO A 169 -69.93 -23.53 7.45
N ARG A 170 -69.75 -23.96 8.70
CA ARG A 170 -70.83 -24.57 9.50
C ARG A 170 -70.72 -24.28 10.99
N LEU A 171 -70.84 -23.01 11.38
CA LEU A 171 -71.28 -22.65 12.73
C LEU A 171 -72.12 -21.36 12.62
N GLY A 172 -73.44 -21.55 12.55
CA GLY A 172 -74.49 -20.56 12.62
C GLY A 172 -75.71 -21.18 13.27
#